data_AF-A0A7M2J4A3-F1
#
_entry.id   AF-A0A7M2J4A3-F1
#
_cell.length_a   1.000
_cell.length_b   1.000
_cell.length_c   1.000
_cell.angle_alpha   90.00
_cell.angle_beta   90.00
_cell.angle_gamma   90.00
#
_symmetry.space_group_name_H-M   'P 1'
#
loop_
_entity.id
_entity.type
_entity.pdbx_description
1 polymer ?
#
loop_
_entity_poly.entity_id
_entity_poly.type
_entity_poly.pdbx_seq_one_letter_code
_entity_poly.pdbx_strand_id
1 'polypeptide(L)' 'MAIEDIKQLKTVNHEGPAQVLLDAGWVLLAVCVCQDGANQYAEYHLGHVDKPEKPKMNISQEALIKAAEKKH' A
#
# COMPACT_ATOMS: atom_id res chain seq x y z
N MET A 1 -12.01 9.74 13.08
CA MET A 1 -11.83 9.73 11.62
C MET A 1 -12.26 8.35 11.16
N ALA A 2 -13.49 8.23 10.65
CA ALA A 2 -13.99 6.95 10.15
C ALA A 2 -13.53 6.82 8.70
N ILE A 3 -12.90 5.70 8.34
CA ILE A 3 -12.60 5.40 6.94
C ILE A 3 -13.88 4.76 6.38
N GLU A 4 -14.89 5.59 6.11
CA GLU A 4 -16.28 5.15 5.81
C GLU A 4 -16.39 4.26 4.55
N ASP A 5 -15.36 4.26 3.70
CA ASP A 5 -15.33 3.47 2.46
C ASP A 5 -14.70 2.06 2.62
N ILE A 6 -14.06 1.76 3.76
CA ILE A 6 -13.39 0.47 3.97
C ILE A 6 -14.37 -0.52 4.58
N LYS A 7 -14.79 -1.49 3.77
CA LYS A 7 -15.79 -2.50 4.13
C LYS A 7 -15.19 -3.69 4.86
N GLN A 8 -13.91 -3.98 4.59
CA GLN A 8 -13.20 -5.09 5.21
C GLN A 8 -11.76 -4.69 5.51
N LEU A 9 -11.25 -5.18 6.63
CA LEU A 9 -9.87 -5.02 7.05
C LEU A 9 -9.20 -6.39 7.09
N LYS A 10 -7.94 -6.43 6.65
CA LYS A 10 -7.11 -7.62 6.73
C LYS A 10 -5.68 -7.23 7.09
N THR A 11 -5.10 -7.97 8.02
CA THR A 11 -3.70 -7.84 8.39
C THR A 11 -2.95 -9.07 7.90
N VAL A 12 -1.79 -8.87 7.26
CA VAL A 12 -0.91 -9.97 6.84
C VAL A 12 0.53 -9.65 7.16
N ASN A 13 1.29 -10.70 7.46
CA ASN A 13 2.72 -10.60 7.73
C ASN A 13 3.49 -10.84 6.44
N HIS A 14 4.56 -10.06 6.25
CA HIS A 14 5.45 -10.11 5.09
C HIS A 14 4.85 -9.62 3.77
N GLU A 15 5.73 -9.19 2.86
CA GLU A 15 5.37 -8.54 1.60
C GLU A 15 4.60 -9.46 0.64
N GLY A 16 4.99 -10.73 0.54
CA GLY A 16 4.39 -11.67 -0.42
C GLY A 16 2.86 -11.80 -0.28
N PRO A 17 2.33 -12.16 0.90
CA PRO A 17 0.88 -12.20 1.13
C PRO A 17 0.19 -10.83 0.96
N ALA A 18 0.88 -9.74 1.26
CA ALA A 18 0.35 -8.39 1.06
C ALA A 18 0.19 -8.08 -0.43
N GLN A 19 1.19 -8.40 -1.25
CA GLN A 19 1.18 -8.15 -2.69
C GLN A 19 0.02 -8.87 -3.39
N VAL A 20 -0.28 -10.11 -3.00
CA VAL A 20 -1.43 -10.87 -3.55
C VAL A 20 -2.75 -10.13 -3.30
N LEU A 21 -2.90 -9.50 -2.14
CA LEU A 21 -4.11 -8.73 -1.80
C LEU A 21 -4.15 -7.40 -2.54
N LEU A 22 -3.00 -6.73 -2.68
CA LEU A 22 -2.89 -5.50 -3.48
C LEU A 22 -3.25 -5.76 -4.95
N ASP A 23 -2.76 -6.86 -5.52
CA ASP A 23 -3.07 -7.28 -6.89
C ASP A 23 -4.56 -7.62 -7.05
N ALA A 24 -5.21 -8.12 -5.99
CA ALA A 24 -6.65 -8.36 -5.94
C ALA A 24 -7.49 -7.08 -5.73
N GLY A 25 -6.85 -5.91 -5.67
CA GLY A 25 -7.54 -4.62 -5.55
C GLY A 25 -7.73 -4.13 -4.10
N TRP A 26 -7.07 -4.75 -3.12
CA TRP A 26 -7.00 -4.20 -1.77
C TRP A 26 -6.12 -2.96 -1.73
N VAL A 27 -6.40 -2.07 -0.78
CA VAL A 27 -5.68 -0.82 -0.57
C VAL A 27 -4.77 -0.96 0.65
N LEU A 28 -3.52 -0.54 0.53
CA LEU A 28 -2.61 -0.45 1.65
C LEU A 28 -2.98 0.74 2.55
N LEU A 29 -3.28 0.45 3.81
CA LEU A 29 -3.64 1.47 4.79
C LEU A 29 -2.46 1.84 5.69
N ALA A 30 -1.67 0.85 6.11
CA ALA A 30 -0.46 1.06 6.90
C ALA A 30 0.51 -0.12 6.76
N VAL A 31 1.80 0.15 7.00
CA VAL A 31 2.83 -0.87 7.19
C VAL A 31 3.56 -0.55 8.48
N CYS A 32 3.64 -1.54 9.36
CA CYS A 32 4.32 -1.43 10.63
C CYS A 32 5.47 -2.43 10.68
N VAL A 33 6.60 -2.04 11.26
CA VAL A 33 7.69 -2.96 11.56
C VAL A 33 7.45 -3.52 12.95
N CYS A 34 7.18 -4.82 13.01
CA CYS A 34 6.94 -5.55 14.24
C CYS A 34 8.20 -6.32 14.63
N GLN A 35 8.45 -6.42 15.92
CA GLN A 35 9.52 -7.23 16.48
C GLN A 35 8.92 -8.17 17.54
N ASP A 36 9.08 -9.46 17.31
CA ASP A 36 8.73 -10.52 18.26
C ASP A 36 10.00 -11.27 18.66
N GLY A 37 10.54 -10.91 19.82
CA GLY A 37 11.85 -11.37 20.29
C GLY A 37 12.98 -11.01 19.32
N ALA A 38 13.64 -12.02 18.75
CA ALA A 38 14.69 -11.85 17.76
C ALA A 38 14.17 -11.73 16.30
N ASN A 39 12.88 -11.97 16.08
CA ASN A 39 12.29 -11.95 14.75
C ASN A 39 11.70 -10.56 14.45
N GLN A 40 12.17 -9.95 13.37
CA GLN A 40 11.61 -8.70 12.86
C GLN A 40 10.85 -8.98 11.57
N TYR A 41 9.63 -8.47 11.46
CA TYR A 41 8.79 -8.63 10.27
C TYR A 41 7.96 -7.38 10.01
N ALA A 42 7.57 -7.18 8.75
CA ALA A 42 6.61 -6.15 8.40
C ALA A 42 5.19 -6.71 8.50
N GLU A 43 4.31 -5.98 9.17
CA GLU A 43 2.88 -6.21 9.24
C GLU A 43 2.16 -5.20 8.34
N TYR A 44 1.34 -5.71 7.42
CA TYR A 44 0.63 -4.91 6.42
C TYR A 44 -0.85 -4.88 6.78
N HIS A 45 -1.39 -3.67 6.98
CA HIS A 45 -2.80 -3.44 7.21
C HIS A 45 -3.46 -3.00 5.90
N LEU A 46 -4.40 -3.81 5.43
CA LEU A 46 -5.04 -3.67 4.14
C LEU A 46 -6.54 -3.48 4.32
N GLY A 47 -7.14 -2.66 3.46
CA GLY A 47 -8.58 -2.45 3.40
C GLY A 47 -9.15 -2.82 2.05
N HIS A 48 -10.34 -3.40 2.02
CA HIS A 48 -11.09 -3.65 0.79
C HIS A 48 -12.19 -2.61 0.63
N VAL A 49 -12.26 -2.05 -0.57
CA VAL A 49 -13.28 -1.08 -1.00
C VAL A 49 -14.17 -1.72 -2.08
N ASP A 50 -15.48 -1.46 -2.06
CA ASP A 50 -16.40 -1.98 -3.09
C ASP A 50 -16.10 -1.41 -4.50
N LYS A 51 -15.43 -0.26 -4.57
CA LYS A 51 -14.87 0.31 -5.79
C LYS A 51 -13.42 0.71 -5.50
N PRO A 52 -12.43 0.03 -6.09
CA PRO A 52 -11.09 0.58 -6.12
C PRO A 52 -11.15 1.81 -7.03
N GLU A 53 -11.32 3.00 -6.45
CA GLU A 53 -10.83 4.19 -7.14
C GLU A 53 -9.34 3.95 -7.31
N LYS A 54 -8.94 3.59 -8.54
CA LYS A 54 -7.52 3.52 -8.90
C LYS A 54 -6.90 4.83 -8.39
N PRO A 55 -5.81 4.77 -7.61
CA PRO A 55 -5.13 6.00 -7.24
C PRO A 55 -4.78 6.70 -8.54
N LYS A 56 -5.50 7.77 -8.84
CA LYS A 56 -5.09 8.75 -9.83
C LYS A 56 -3.89 9.44 -9.20
N MET A 57 -2.73 8.79 -9.30
CA MET A 57 -1.47 9.48 -9.22
C MET A 57 -1.48 10.46 -10.38
N ASN A 58 -1.98 11.68 -10.12
CA ASN A 58 -1.78 12.83 -10.96
C ASN A 58 -0.31 13.24 -10.85
N ILE A 59 0.61 12.34 -11.20
CA ILE A 59 1.98 12.74 -11.46
C ILE A 59 1.91 13.42 -12.82
N SER A 60 2.06 14.75 -12.81
CA SER A 60 2.23 15.51 -14.04
C SER A 60 3.42 14.93 -14.80
N GLN A 61 3.30 14.76 -16.12
CA GLN A 61 4.40 14.26 -16.96
C GLN A 61 5.70 15.06 -16.75
N GLU A 62 5.59 16.35 -16.42
CA GLU A 62 6.72 17.20 -16.03
C GLU A 62 7.52 16.69 -14.83
N ALA A 63 6.86 16.10 -13.81
CA ALA A 63 7.54 15.55 -12.64
C ALA A 63 8.29 14.25 -12.96
N LEU A 64 7.78 13.42 -13.88
CA LEU A 64 8.50 12.23 -14.36
C LEU A 64 9.73 12.59 -15.20
N ILE A 65 9.60 13.61 -16.08
CA ILE A 65 10.72 14.07 -16.92
C ILE A 65 11.84 14.63 -16.05
N LYS A 66 11.52 15.46 -15.04
CA LYS A 66 12.52 16.06 -14.15
C LYS A 66 13.25 15.06 -13.26
N ALA A 67 12.62 13.93 -12.92
CA ALA A 67 13.26 12.85 -12.17
C ALA A 67 14.22 12.01 -13.03
N ALA A 68 13.95 11.89 -14.34
CA ALA A 68 14.81 11.17 -15.28
C ALA A 68 16.09 11.95 -15.64
N GLU A 69 16.06 13.29 -15.61
CA GLU A 69 17.22 14.13 -15.97
C GLU A 69 18.28 14.25 -14.86
N LYS A 70 17.99 13.81 -13.62
CA LYS A 70 18.93 13.94 -12.50
C LYS A 70 19.98 12.81 -12.38
N LYS A 71 20.14 12.02 -13.45
CA LYS A 71 21.27 11.10 -13.63
C LYS A 71 22.20 11.64 -14.71
N HIS A 72 23.00 12.66 -14.39
CA HIS A 72 24.25 12.97 -15.08
C HIS A 72 25.22 13.65 -14.12
#